data_AF-R9AW30-F1
#
_entry.id   AF-R9AW30-F1
#
_cell.length_a   1.000
_cell.length_b   1.000
_cell.length_c   1.000
_cell.angle_alpha   90.00
_cell.angle_beta   90.00
_cell.angle_gamma   90.00
#
_symmetry.space_group_name_H-M   'P 1'
#
loop_
_entity.id
_entity.type
_entity.pdbx_description
1 polymer ?
#
loop_
_entity_poly.entity_id
_entity_poly.type
_entity_poly.pdbx_seq_one_letter_code
_entity_poly.pdbx_strand_id
1 'polypeptide(L)' 'MYLHYSRYDKTKKVFLDSEQLVLGSAFTYKKNVYIAAEWLFGKNNPYIGGSSYGQSLAAGGSNQWENQVNVNIGYYF' A
#
# COMPACT_ATOMS: atom_id res chain seq x y z
N MET A 1 -4.94 -9.89 -12.33
CA MET A 1 -5.41 -9.39 -11.03
C MET A 1 -4.64 -10.12 -9.95
N TYR A 2 -4.27 -9.44 -8.87
CA TYR A 2 -3.58 -10.03 -7.75
C TYR A 2 -4.07 -9.42 -6.43
N LEU A 3 -3.91 -10.20 -5.36
CA LEU A 3 -4.13 -9.78 -3.99
C LEU A 3 -2.86 -10.09 -3.20
N HIS A 4 -2.35 -9.12 -2.46
CA HIS A 4 -1.15 -9.27 -1.65
C HIS A 4 -1.42 -8.78 -0.23
N TYR A 5 -1.10 -9.59 0.76
CA TYR A 5 -1.14 -9.23 2.18
C TYR A 5 0.25 -9.42 2.80
N SER A 6 0.67 -8.44 3.60
CA SER A 6 1.90 -8.53 4.39
C SER A 6 1.74 -7.89 5.76
N ARG A 7 2.54 -8.38 6.72
CA ARG A 7 2.59 -7.90 8.10
C ARG A 7 4.04 -7.79 8.54
N TYR A 8 4.36 -6.72 9.26
CA TYR A 8 5.61 -6.53 9.96
C TYR A 8 5.35 -6.60 11.47
N ASP A 9 5.78 -7.71 12.07
CA ASP A 9 5.70 -7.95 13.51
C ASP A 9 6.86 -7.26 14.22
N LYS A 10 6.54 -6.47 15.26
CA LYS A 10 7.53 -5.70 16.03
C LYS A 10 7.77 -6.36 17.38
N THR A 11 9.06 -6.59 17.68
CA THR A 11 9.50 -7.30 18.88
C THR A 11 9.07 -6.66 20.20
N LYS A 12 8.95 -5.32 20.25
CA LYS A 12 8.48 -4.62 21.45
C LYS A 12 6.96 -4.60 21.46
N LYS A 13 6.35 -5.22 22.46
CA LYS A 13 4.88 -5.30 22.63
C LYS A 13 4.14 -3.97 22.63
N VAL A 14 4.82 -2.87 22.99
CA VAL A 14 4.24 -1.51 22.99
C VAL A 14 4.22 -0.88 21.59
N PHE A 15 4.92 -1.47 20.62
CA PHE A 15 4.93 -1.00 19.25
C PHE A 15 3.81 -1.65 18.47
N LEU A 16 3.15 -0.84 17.64
CA LEU A 16 2.07 -1.30 16.79
C LEU A 16 2.64 -1.86 15.49
N ASP A 17 2.27 -3.10 15.21
CA ASP A 17 2.58 -3.78 13.96
C ASP A 17 2.03 -3.01 12.76
N SER A 18 2.73 -3.17 11.64
CA SER A 18 2.33 -2.58 10.37
C SER A 18 1.76 -3.67 9.47
N GLU A 19 0.62 -3.38 8.85
CA GLU A 19 -0.06 -4.31 7.95
C GLU A 19 -0.32 -3.63 6.60
N GLN A 20 -0.34 -4.43 5.54
CA GLN A 20 -0.66 -3.95 4.21
C GLN A 20 -1.48 -4.99 3.44
N LEU A 21 -2.53 -4.52 2.79
CA LEU A 21 -3.31 -5.26 1.79
C LEU A 21 -3.29 -4.48 0.49
N VAL A 22 -2.97 -5.14 -0.62
CA VAL A 22 -2.97 -4.55 -1.96
C VAL A 22 -3.85 -5.39 -2.88
N LEU A 23 -4.84 -4.74 -3.49
CA LEU A 23 -5.62 -5.30 -4.59
C LEU A 23 -5.20 -4.60 -5.88
N GLY A 24 -4.64 -5.37 -6.82
CA GLY A 24 -4.07 -4.82 -8.04
C GLY A 24 -4.56 -5.49 -9.31
N SER A 25 -4.68 -4.71 -10.37
CA SER A 25 -4.92 -5.22 -11.72
C SER A 25 -4.20 -4.38 -12.76
N ALA A 26 -3.84 -5.00 -13.88
CA ALA A 26 -3.28 -4.31 -15.02
C ALA A 26 -3.80 -4.92 -16.31
N PHE A 27 -3.98 -4.08 -17.33
CA PHE A 27 -4.43 -4.49 -18.64
C PHE A 27 -3.88 -3.56 -19.73
N THR A 28 -3.84 -4.06 -20.97
CA THR A 28 -3.47 -3.26 -22.14
C THR A 28 -4.71 -3.04 -23.00
N TYR A 29 -4.99 -1.79 -23.34
CA TYR A 29 -6.03 -1.38 -24.26
C TYR A 29 -5.44 -1.03 -25.63
N LYS A 30 -6.06 -1.55 -26.71
CA LYS A 30 -5.69 -1.30 -28.11
C LYS A 30 -4.17 -1.39 -28.38
N LYS A 31 -3.49 -2.33 -27.72
CA LYS A 31 -2.03 -2.64 -27.80
C LYS A 31 -1.06 -1.55 -27.34
N ASN A 32 -1.49 -0.29 -27.29
CA ASN A 32 -0.59 0.83 -27.05
C ASN A 32 -0.80 1.49 -25.69
N VAL A 33 -1.91 1.24 -25.01
CA VAL A 33 -2.21 1.87 -23.71
C VAL A 33 -2.14 0.81 -22.62
N TYR A 34 -1.15 0.89 -21.74
CA TYR A 34 -1.07 0.07 -20.54
C TYR A 34 -1.68 0.82 -19.36
N ILE A 35 -2.53 0.15 -18.59
CA ILE A 35 -3.16 0.70 -17.39
C ILE A 35 -2.93 -0.29 -16.25
N ALA A 36 -2.38 0.19 -15.14
CA ALA A 36 -2.29 -0.54 -13.89
C ALA A 36 -2.95 0.26 -12.78
N ALA A 37 -3.83 -0.38 -12.02
CA ALA A 37 -4.53 0.22 -10.89
C ALA A 37 -4.37 -0.65 -9.65
N GLU A 38 -4.06 -0.02 -8.53
CA GLU A 38 -3.81 -0.66 -7.24
C GLU A 38 -4.55 0.10 -6.14
N TRP A 39 -5.33 -0.62 -5.33
CA TRP A 39 -5.91 -0.10 -4.10
C TRP A 39 -5.15 -0.68 -2.92
N LEU A 40 -4.49 0.21 -2.18
CA LEU A 40 -3.65 -0.11 -1.06
C LEU A 40 -4.39 0.24 0.24
N PHE A 41 -4.39 -0.69 1.19
CA PHE A 41 -4.83 -0.49 2.55
C PHE A 41 -3.64 -0.72 3.47
N GLY A 42 -3.37 0.21 4.36
CA GLY A 42 -2.24 0.15 5.28
C GLY A 42 -2.66 0.48 6.70
N LYS A 43 -2.28 -0.38 7.64
CA LYS A 43 -2.34 -0.07 9.08
C LYS A 43 -0.94 0.29 9.54
N ASN A 44 -0.76 1.46 10.15
CA ASN A 44 0.55 1.95 10.60
C ASN A 44 1.63 1.90 9.49
N ASN A 45 1.22 2.04 8.23
CA ASN A 45 2.09 1.87 7.07
C ASN A 45 2.78 3.22 6.76
N PRO A 46 4.11 3.26 6.58
CA PRO A 46 4.82 4.52 6.34
C PRO A 46 4.47 5.19 5.01
N TYR A 47 3.92 4.45 4.05
CA TYR A 47 3.59 4.94 2.71
C TYR A 47 2.10 5.11 2.44
N ILE A 48 1.24 4.59 3.33
CA ILE A 48 -0.22 4.59 3.14
C ILE A 48 -0.84 5.31 4.34
N GLY A 49 -0.85 6.64 4.27
CA GLY A 49 -1.62 7.54 5.15
C GLY A 49 -1.37 7.51 6.67
N GLY A 50 -2.02 8.46 7.37
CA GLY A 50 -2.35 8.37 8.80
C GLY A 50 -1.29 8.73 9.84
N SER A 51 0.01 8.74 9.52
CA SER A 51 1.06 9.06 10.52
C SER A 51 2.39 9.45 9.90
N SER A 52 3.33 9.96 10.72
CA SER A 52 4.65 10.32 10.21
C SER A 52 5.42 9.08 9.74
N TYR A 53 6.13 9.22 8.63
CA TYR A 53 6.94 8.15 8.03
C TYR A 53 7.86 7.46 9.06
N GLY A 54 8.58 8.26 9.86
CA GLY A 54 9.48 7.75 10.89
C GLY A 54 8.77 7.05 12.05
N GLN A 55 7.59 7.54 12.45
CA GLN A 55 6.80 6.92 13.52
C GLN A 55 6.26 5.56 13.09
N SER A 56 5.75 5.45 11.86
CA SER A 56 5.26 4.18 11.28
C SER A 56 6.35 3.10 11.26
N LEU A 57 7.58 3.46 10.89
CA LEU A 57 8.73 2.54 10.89
C LEU A 57 9.18 2.15 12.31
N ALA A 58 9.06 3.05 13.28
CA ALA A 58 9.47 2.82 14.66
C ALA A 58 8.33 2.25 15.51
N ALA A 59 7.69 3.08 16.34
CA ALA A 59 6.71 2.66 17.33
C ALA A 59 5.36 2.23 16.71
N GLY A 60 5.14 2.52 15.43
CA GLY A 60 3.84 2.35 14.78
C GLY A 60 3.05 3.66 14.78
N GLY A 61 2.22 3.80 13.74
CA GLY A 61 1.50 5.01 13.39
C GLY A 61 0.30 5.32 14.28
N SER A 62 -0.78 5.81 13.66
CA SER A 62 -2.02 6.21 14.33
C SER A 62 -2.89 5.05 14.84
N ASN A 63 -2.46 3.80 14.65
CA ASN A 63 -3.27 2.58 14.84
C ASN A 63 -4.52 2.51 13.95
N GLN A 64 -4.65 3.38 12.95
CA GLN A 64 -5.77 3.39 12.01
C GLN A 64 -5.42 2.64 10.72
N TRP A 65 -6.46 2.18 10.05
CA TRP A 65 -6.36 1.75 8.66
C TRP A 65 -6.57 2.96 7.76
N GLU A 66 -5.66 3.12 6.82
CA GLU A 66 -5.67 4.15 5.82
C GLU A 66 -5.64 3.50 4.44
N ASN A 67 -6.06 4.23 3.42
CA ASN A 67 -6.08 3.69 2.07
C ASN A 67 -5.71 4.72 1.02
N GLN A 68 -5.15 4.22 -0.08
CA GLN A 68 -4.72 5.01 -1.23
C GLN A 68 -4.97 4.22 -2.51
N VAL A 69 -5.33 4.92 -3.58
CA VAL A 69 -5.44 4.35 -4.93
C VAL A 69 -4.33 4.89 -5.80
N ASN A 70 -3.56 3.99 -6.41
CA ASN A 70 -2.51 4.30 -7.36
C ASN A 70 -2.95 3.84 -8.75
N VAL A 71 -2.87 4.74 -9.74
CA VAL A 71 -3.15 4.41 -11.14
C VAL A 71 -1.96 4.86 -12.00
N ASN A 72 -1.40 3.93 -12.75
CA ASN A 72 -0.31 4.16 -13.69
C ASN A 72 -0.83 3.93 -15.12
N ILE A 73 -0.61 4.90 -16.01
CA ILE A 73 -1.01 4.83 -17.41
C ILE A 73 0.23 5.05 -18.28
N GLY A 74 0.51 4.12 -19.18
CA GLY A 74 1.61 4.19 -20.14
C GLY A 74 1.11 4.12 -21.57
N TYR A 75 1.75 4.87 -22.46
CA TYR A 75 1.50 4.80 -23.91
C TYR A 75 2.76 4.32 -24.64
N TYR A 76 2.63 3.30 -25.49
CA TYR A 76 3.67 2.77 -26.35
C TYR A 76 3.45 3.26 -27.78
N PHE A 77 4.45 3.95 -28.32
CA PHE A 77 4.47 4.51 -29.68
C PHE A 77 5.09 3.56 -30.69
#